data_AF-A0A388NVD1-F1
#
_entry.id   AF-A0A388NVD1-F1
#
_cell.length_a   1.000
_cell.length_b   1.000
_cell.length_c   1.000
_cell.angle_alpha   90.00
_cell.angle_beta   90.00
_cell.angle_gamma   90.00
#
_symmetry.space_group_name_H-M   'P 1'
#
loop_
_entity.id
_entity.type
_entity.pdbx_description
1 polymer ?
#
loop_
_entity_poly.entity_id
_entity_poly.type
_entity_poly.pdbx_seq_one_letter_code
_entity_poly.pdbx_strand_id
1 'polypeptide(L)'
;MSMDLNRQQKRSMQKMGEVNEQGAPIRQARPTVSTKSVKERVGPVQYIREVRDEMRKVAWPKWPEVRRYSIIVLVTGCNCYRFCGWIRRRIWHTFRLAL
;
A
#
# COMPACT_ATOMS: atom_id res chain seq x y z
N MET A 1 34.56 -46.05 -30.89
CA MET A 1 33.71 -44.83 -30.91
C MET A 1 32.73 -44.67 -29.73
N SER A 2 32.41 -45.68 -28.91
CA SER A 2 31.41 -45.54 -27.82
C SER A 2 31.97 -45.12 -26.45
N MET A 3 33.25 -45.45 -26.15
CA MET A 3 33.86 -45.21 -24.83
C MET A 3 34.11 -43.73 -24.49
N ASP A 4 34.30 -42.86 -25.49
CA ASP A 4 34.58 -41.43 -25.28
C ASP A 4 33.34 -40.61 -24.90
N LEU A 5 32.16 -41.01 -25.38
CA LEU A 5 30.89 -40.34 -25.05
C LEU A 5 30.61 -40.42 -23.54
N ASN A 6 30.84 -41.59 -22.95
CA ASN A 6 30.59 -41.82 -21.52
C ASN A 6 31.56 -41.01 -20.64
N ARG A 7 32.82 -40.85 -21.07
CA ARG A 7 33.84 -40.05 -20.37
C ARG A 7 33.52 -38.56 -20.43
N GLN A 8 33.07 -38.06 -21.58
CA GLN A 8 32.66 -36.67 -21.71
C GLN A 8 31.40 -36.37 -20.90
N GLN A 9 30.41 -37.27 -20.92
CA GLN A 9 29.17 -37.14 -20.17
C GLN A 9 29.41 -37.12 -18.64
N LYS A 10 30.37 -37.92 -18.15
CA LYS A 10 30.76 -37.87 -16.73
C LYS A 10 31.47 -36.57 -16.34
N ARG A 11 32.32 -36.01 -17.21
CA ARG A 11 32.96 -34.70 -16.98
C ARG A 11 31.97 -33.54 -17.03
N SER A 12 30.96 -33.58 -17.90
CA SER A 12 29.92 -32.56 -17.94
C SER A 12 29.03 -32.59 -16.71
N MET A 13 28.64 -33.80 -16.23
CA MET A 13 27.86 -33.94 -14.99
C MET A 13 28.63 -33.48 -13.74
N GLN A 14 29.95 -33.69 -13.70
CA GLN A 14 30.81 -33.14 -12.64
C GLN A 14 30.89 -31.60 -12.70
N LYS A 15 31.01 -31.02 -13.90
CA LYS A 15 31.10 -29.56 -14.10
C LYS A 15 29.81 -28.82 -13.71
N MET A 16 28.67 -29.51 -13.71
CA MET A 16 27.37 -29.00 -13.30
C MET A 16 27.16 -28.98 -11.78
N GLY A 17 28.12 -29.49 -10.99
CA GLY A 17 28.02 -29.49 -9.52
C GLY A 17 26.94 -30.42 -8.97
N GLU A 18 26.54 -31.43 -9.73
CA GLU A 18 25.49 -32.41 -9.37
C GLU A 18 26.06 -33.75 -8.87
N VAL A 19 27.38 -33.89 -8.72
CA VAL A 19 28.02 -35.16 -8.35
C VAL A 19 29.09 -34.93 -7.28
N ASN A 20 28.92 -35.59 -6.12
CA ASN A 20 29.90 -35.59 -5.02
C ASN A 20 31.09 -36.49 -5.40
N GLU A 21 32.22 -36.35 -4.71
CA GLU A 21 33.48 -37.06 -4.96
C GLU A 21 33.35 -38.60 -5.02
N GLN A 22 32.25 -39.19 -4.55
CA GLN A 22 31.93 -40.63 -4.65
C GLN A 22 31.07 -41.04 -5.87
N GLY A 23 30.81 -40.16 -6.85
CA GLY A 23 30.17 -40.54 -8.12
C GLY A 23 28.67 -40.84 -8.06
N ALA A 24 28.00 -40.47 -6.96
CA ALA A 24 26.54 -40.53 -6.82
C ALA A 24 25.90 -39.17 -7.16
N PRO A 25 24.70 -39.15 -7.79
CA PRO A 25 23.99 -37.91 -8.06
C PRO A 25 23.63 -37.26 -6.72
N ILE A 26 24.20 -36.08 -6.46
CA ILE A 26 23.70 -35.20 -5.43
C ILE A 26 22.34 -34.75 -5.96
N ARG A 27 21.26 -35.30 -5.38
CA ARG A 27 20.00 -34.56 -5.39
C ARG A 27 20.33 -33.23 -4.74
N GLN A 28 20.62 -32.22 -5.56
CA GLN A 28 20.54 -30.85 -5.14
C GLN A 28 19.13 -30.76 -4.57
N ALA A 29 19.06 -30.71 -3.24
CA ALA A 29 17.86 -30.29 -2.57
C ALA A 29 17.64 -28.90 -3.17
N ARG A 30 16.74 -28.83 -4.17
CA ARG A 30 16.11 -27.59 -4.59
C ARG A 30 15.93 -26.84 -3.29
N PRO A 31 16.50 -25.63 -3.10
CA PRO A 31 16.21 -24.87 -1.90
C PRO A 31 14.70 -24.80 -1.90
N THR A 32 14.10 -25.64 -1.05
CA THR A 32 12.70 -25.62 -0.77
C THR A 32 12.55 -24.18 -0.40
N VAL A 33 11.80 -23.43 -1.21
CA VAL A 33 11.40 -22.08 -0.87
C VAL A 33 10.47 -22.27 0.33
N SER A 34 11.07 -22.61 1.45
CA SER A 34 10.60 -22.49 2.82
C SER A 34 10.75 -21.03 3.18
N THR A 35 10.30 -20.16 2.28
CA THR A 35 9.70 -18.93 2.74
C THR A 35 8.30 -19.39 3.07
N LYS A 36 8.17 -19.82 4.32
CA LYS A 36 6.92 -19.93 5.06
C LYS A 36 5.81 -19.25 4.28
N SER A 37 4.80 -20.01 3.89
CA SER A 37 3.46 -19.49 3.71
C SER A 37 3.04 -18.88 5.05
N VAL A 38 3.63 -17.73 5.39
CA VAL A 38 3.09 -16.78 6.35
C VAL A 38 1.79 -16.43 5.70
N LYS A 39 0.75 -17.17 6.07
CA LYS A 39 -0.67 -16.87 5.90
C LYS A 39 -0.76 -15.39 5.63
N GLU A 40 -0.85 -15.03 4.34
CA GLU A 40 -0.76 -13.66 3.87
C GLU A 40 -2.05 -13.00 4.32
N ARG A 41 -2.06 -12.65 5.61
CA ARG A 41 -3.02 -11.76 6.22
C ARG A 41 -2.82 -10.52 5.39
N VAL A 42 -3.74 -10.26 4.48
CA VAL A 42 -3.81 -9.04 3.69
C VAL A 42 -3.59 -7.91 4.70
N GLY A 43 -2.36 -7.40 4.74
CA GLY A 43 -1.99 -6.47 5.79
C GLY A 43 -2.82 -5.21 5.57
N PRO A 44 -3.20 -4.47 6.62
CA PRO A 44 -3.75 -3.13 6.42
C PRO A 44 -2.86 -2.26 5.51
N VAL A 45 -1.56 -2.56 5.48
CA VAL A 45 -0.57 -1.99 4.54
C VAL A 45 -0.84 -2.37 3.08
N GLN A 46 -1.23 -3.61 2.78
CA GLN A 46 -1.54 -4.07 1.43
C GLN A 46 -2.86 -3.46 0.93
N TYR A 47 -3.87 -3.39 1.80
CA TYR A 47 -5.14 -2.72 1.53
C TYR A 47 -4.96 -1.22 1.21
N ILE A 48 -4.17 -0.49 2.00
CA ILE A 48 -3.90 0.93 1.73
C ILE A 48 -3.13 1.13 0.42
N ARG A 49 -2.25 0.20 0.05
CA ARG A 49 -1.52 0.27 -1.24
C ARG A 49 -2.47 0.07 -2.41
N GLU A 50 -3.34 -0.94 -2.34
CA GLU A 50 -4.35 -1.22 -3.36
C GLU A 50 -5.35 -0.06 -3.49
N VAL A 51 -5.84 0.47 -2.37
CA VAL A 51 -6.71 1.66 -2.35
C VAL A 51 -5.98 2.87 -2.95
N ARG A 52 -4.70 3.10 -2.64
CA ARG A 52 -3.95 4.22 -3.21
C ARG A 52 -3.77 4.07 -4.72
N ASP A 53 -3.50 2.87 -5.20
CA ASP A 53 -3.33 2.59 -6.63
C ASP A 53 -4.66 2.72 -7.39
N GLU A 54 -5.80 2.39 -6.76
CA GLU A 54 -7.14 2.66 -7.28
C GLU A 54 -7.51 4.16 -7.22
N MET A 55 -7.20 4.83 -6.11
CA MET A 55 -7.40 6.27 -5.91
C MET A 55 -6.56 7.11 -6.86
N ARG A 56 -5.45 6.57 -7.38
CA ARG A 56 -4.63 7.22 -8.42
C ARG A 56 -5.25 7.13 -9.81
N LYS A 57 -6.15 6.17 -10.05
CA LYS A 57 -6.98 6.13 -11.28
C LYS A 57 -8.08 7.18 -11.26
N VAL A 58 -8.54 7.55 -10.06
CA VAL A 58 -9.40 8.71 -9.89
C VAL A 58 -8.55 9.96 -10.14
N ALA A 59 -8.69 10.55 -11.32
CA ALA A 59 -8.09 11.83 -11.65
C ALA A 59 -8.58 12.87 -10.63
N TRP A 60 -7.80 13.08 -9.56
CA TRP A 60 -8.21 13.97 -8.49
C TRP A 60 -8.37 15.39 -9.03
N PRO A 61 -9.44 16.09 -8.62
CA PRO A 61 -9.73 17.43 -9.08
C PRO A 61 -8.54 18.36 -8.79
N LYS A 62 -8.35 19.34 -9.68
CA LYS A 62 -7.28 20.33 -9.53
C LYS A 62 -7.50 21.11 -8.22
N TRP A 63 -6.52 21.04 -7.32
CA TRP A 63 -6.46 21.75 -6.04
C TRP A 63 -6.85 23.25 -6.05
N PRO A 64 -6.61 24.07 -7.10
CA PRO A 64 -7.03 25.47 -7.10
C PRO A 64 -8.54 25.70 -6.98
N GLU A 65 -9.38 24.92 -7.68
CA GLU A 65 -10.84 25.06 -7.59
C GLU A 65 -11.36 24.71 -6.20
N VAL A 66 -10.90 23.59 -5.64
CA VAL A 66 -11.32 23.12 -4.32
C VAL A 66 -10.97 24.15 -3.23
N ARG A 67 -9.80 24.79 -3.35
CA ARG A 67 -9.38 25.86 -2.43
C ARG A 67 -10.25 27.11 -2.54
N ARG A 68 -10.66 27.49 -3.75
CA ARG A 68 -11.55 28.66 -3.96
C ARG A 68 -12.92 28.41 -3.32
N TYR A 69 -13.53 27.25 -3.58
CA TYR A 69 -14.84 26.92 -3.00
C TYR A 69 -14.80 26.72 -1.48
N SER A 70 -13.73 26.11 -0.94
CA SER A 70 -13.61 25.95 0.51
C SER A 70 -13.50 27.28 1.25
N ILE A 71 -12.81 28.27 0.69
CA ILE A 71 -12.72 29.62 1.27
C ILE A 71 -14.10 30.29 1.31
N ILE A 72 -14.87 30.23 0.23
CA ILE A 72 -16.21 30.85 0.16
C ILE A 72 -17.13 30.24 1.22
N VAL A 73 -17.14 28.92 1.34
CA VAL A 73 -17.96 28.21 2.33
C VAL A 73 -17.50 28.52 3.76
N LEU A 74 -16.19 28.54 4.02
CA LEU A 74 -15.65 28.90 5.33
C LEU A 74 -16.01 30.32 5.73
N VAL A 75 -15.87 31.30 4.82
CA VAL A 75 -16.22 32.70 5.10
C VAL A 75 -17.72 32.85 5.34
N THR A 76 -18.55 32.28 4.47
CA THR A 76 -20.01 32.38 4.57
C THR A 76 -20.53 31.67 5.82
N GLY A 77 -20.05 30.46 6.09
CA GLY A 77 -20.40 29.69 7.27
C GLY A 77 -19.93 30.36 8.56
N CYS A 78 -18.71 30.89 8.61
CA CYS A 78 -18.19 31.64 9.75
C CYS A 78 -19.01 32.90 10.03
N ASN A 79 -19.38 33.64 8.97
CA ASN A 79 -20.21 34.84 9.12
C ASN A 79 -21.61 34.50 9.65
N CYS A 80 -22.24 33.45 9.10
CA CYS A 80 -23.53 32.95 9.59
C CYS A 80 -23.44 32.49 11.05
N TYR A 81 -22.41 31.74 11.43
CA TYR A 81 -22.22 31.29 12.80
C TYR A 81 -22.01 32.46 13.77
N ARG A 82 -21.20 33.45 13.37
CA ARG A 82 -21.02 34.70 14.15
C ARG A 82 -22.33 35.47 14.30
N PHE A 83 -23.13 35.56 13.23
CA PHE A 83 -24.42 36.24 13.23
C PHE A 83 -25.44 35.54 14.13
N CYS A 84 -25.61 34.22 13.97
CA CYS A 84 -26.47 33.41 14.84
C CYS A 84 -26.04 33.48 16.31
N GLY A 85 -24.74 33.42 16.58
CA GLY A 85 -24.20 33.58 17.93
C GLY A 85 -24.40 34.99 18.50
N TRP A 86 -24.35 36.02 17.66
CA TRP A 86 -24.63 37.40 18.06
C TRP A 86 -26.12 37.63 18.33
N ILE A 87 -27.02 37.09 17.49
CA ILE A 87 -28.46 37.11 17.72
C ILE A 87 -28.79 36.43 19.04
N ARG A 88 -28.26 35.22 19.27
CA ARG A 88 -28.49 34.48 20.53
C ARG A 88 -28.04 35.30 21.74
N ARG A 89 -26.86 35.92 21.67
CA ARG A 89 -26.35 36.78 22.77
C ARG A 89 -27.20 38.02 22.97
N ARG A 90 -27.65 38.67 21.89
CA ARG A 90 -28.48 39.86 21.95
C ARG A 90 -29.86 39.57 22.55
N ILE A 91 -30.51 38.49 22.12
CA ILE A 91 -31.80 38.03 22.65
C ILE A 91 -31.67 37.70 24.14
N TRP A 92 -30.63 36.96 24.53
CA TRP A 92 -30.41 36.61 25.94
C TRP A 92 -30.15 37.84 26.81
N HIS A 93 -29.43 38.84 26.28
CA HIS A 93 -29.19 40.10 26.97
C HIS A 93 -30.48 40.91 27.16
N THR A 94 -31.34 41.01 26.14
CA THR A 94 -32.66 41.66 26.29
C THR A 94 -33.58 40.91 27.25
N PHE A 95 -33.58 39.57 27.22
CA PHE A 95 -34.41 38.78 28.12
C PHE A 95 -33.93 38.86 29.57
N ARG A 96 -32.61 38.97 29.79
CA ARG A 96 -32.00 39.14 31.11
C ARG A 96 -32.25 40.52 31.73
N LEU A 97 -32.50 41.55 30.93
CA LEU A 97 -32.86 42.89 31.41
C LEU A 97 -34.37 43.04 31.63
N ALA A 98 -35.18 42.14 31.07
CA ALA A 98 -36.63 42.15 31.17
C ALA A 98 -37.17 41.28 32.33
N LEU A 99 -36.30 40.58 33.06
CA LEU A 99 -36.59 39.74 34.22
C LEU A 99 -35.88 40.31 35.46
#